data_AF-A0A6A0H192-F1
#
_entry.id   AF-A0A6A0H192-F1
#
_cell.length_a   1.000
_cell.length_b   1.000
_cell.length_c   1.000
_cell.angle_alpha   90.00
_cell.angle_beta   90.00
_cell.angle_gamma   90.00
#
_symmetry.space_group_name_H-M   'P 1'
#
loop_
_entity.id
_entity.type
_entity.pdbx_description
1 polymer ?
#
loop_
_entity_poly.entity_id
_entity_poly.type
_entity_poly.pdbx_seq_one_letter_code
_entity_poly.pdbx_strand_id
1 'polypeptide(L)'
;MKFAEHLAAHITPEWRKQYISYEEMKAMLYAAVEQAPSSEVTEQDIINRYYARFDEQFFRVCDKELAKINTFFSGKLAPSSDISD
;
A
#
# COMPACT_ATOMS: atom_id res chain seq x y z
N MET A 1 -15.98 -0.74 6.65
CA MET A 1 -16.13 -0.12 5.31
C MET A 1 -15.79 -1.15 4.24
N LYS A 2 -16.44 -1.13 3.07
CA LYS A 2 -16.29 -2.12 1.98
C LYS A 2 -15.42 -1.63 0.81
N PHE A 3 -14.39 -0.83 1.09
CA PHE A 3 -13.54 -0.26 0.04
C PHE A 3 -12.81 -1.32 -0.78
N ALA A 4 -12.34 -2.40 -0.14
CA ALA A 4 -11.66 -3.47 -0.86
C ALA A 4 -12.56 -4.18 -1.89
N GLU A 5 -13.82 -4.46 -1.50
CA GLU A 5 -14.84 -5.01 -2.41
C GLU A 5 -15.11 -4.04 -3.57
N HIS A 6 -15.23 -2.75 -3.27
CA HIS A 6 -15.46 -1.72 -4.28
C HIS A 6 -14.29 -1.59 -5.26
N LEU A 7 -13.06 -1.56 -4.75
CA LEU A 7 -11.84 -1.50 -5.56
C LEU A 7 -11.75 -2.74 -6.45
N ALA A 8 -11.92 -3.94 -5.89
CA ALA A 8 -11.87 -5.19 -6.65
C ALA A 8 -12.90 -5.25 -7.78
N ALA A 9 -14.10 -4.71 -7.57
CA ALA A 9 -15.17 -4.69 -8.58
C ALA A 9 -14.93 -3.70 -9.73
N HIS A 10 -14.14 -2.64 -9.52
CA HIS A 10 -13.92 -1.57 -10.51
C HIS A 10 -12.52 -1.59 -11.15
N ILE A 11 -11.74 -2.64 -10.90
CA ILE A 11 -10.44 -2.84 -11.53
C ILE A 11 -10.61 -3.30 -12.97
N THR A 12 -9.93 -2.62 -13.89
CA THR A 12 -9.70 -3.11 -15.26
C THR A 12 -8.86 -4.41 -15.19
N PRO A 13 -9.37 -5.57 -15.65
CA PRO A 13 -8.73 -6.87 -15.44
C PRO A 13 -7.26 -6.91 -15.89
N GLU A 14 -6.95 -6.26 -17.01
CA GLU A 14 -5.63 -6.19 -17.62
C GLU A 14 -4.62 -5.43 -16.75
N TRP A 15 -5.11 -4.54 -15.88
CA TRP A 15 -4.28 -3.66 -15.06
C TRP A 15 -4.30 -4.04 -13.59
N ARG A 16 -4.93 -5.16 -13.21
CA ARG A 16 -5.08 -5.58 -11.81
C ARG A 16 -3.79 -5.49 -10.98
N LYS A 17 -2.64 -5.84 -11.57
CA LYS A 17 -1.33 -5.80 -10.89
C LYS A 17 -0.76 -4.39 -10.67
N GLN A 18 -1.30 -3.39 -11.39
CA GLN A 18 -0.84 -2.00 -11.36
C GLN A 18 -1.61 -1.15 -10.33
N TYR A 19 -2.77 -1.62 -9.87
CA TYR A 19 -3.50 -0.99 -8.77
C TYR A 19 -2.77 -1.19 -7.43
N ILE A 20 -3.13 -0.35 -6.45
CA ILE A 20 -2.64 -0.46 -5.08
C ILE A 20 -3.02 -1.82 -4.47
N SER A 21 -2.07 -2.48 -3.81
CA SER A 21 -2.26 -3.73 -3.06
C SER A 21 -2.98 -3.47 -1.72
N TYR A 22 -4.24 -2.99 -1.80
CA TYR A 22 -4.99 -2.55 -0.63
C TYR A 22 -5.18 -3.65 0.43
N GLU A 23 -5.49 -4.89 0.03
CA GLU A 23 -5.67 -6.00 0.99
C GLU A 23 -4.37 -6.38 1.69
N GLU A 24 -3.24 -6.32 1.00
CA GLU A 24 -1.93 -6.60 1.60
C GLU A 24 -1.57 -5.53 2.62
N MET A 25 -1.73 -4.25 2.28
CA MET A 25 -1.48 -3.13 3.20
C MET A 25 -2.43 -3.18 4.41
N LYS A 26 -3.69 -3.56 4.20
CA LYS A 26 -4.66 -3.75 5.27
C LYS A 26 -4.26 -4.91 6.18
N ALA A 27 -3.80 -6.03 5.62
CA ALA A 27 -3.30 -7.17 6.39
C ALA A 27 -2.06 -6.79 7.23
N MET A 28 -1.16 -5.94 6.71
CA MET A 28 -0.03 -5.40 7.48
C MET A 28 -0.49 -4.62 8.71
N LEU A 29 -1.53 -3.77 8.57
CA LEU A 29 -2.07 -3.00 9.70
C LEU A 29 -2.68 -3.94 10.77
N TYR A 30 -3.44 -4.95 10.36
CA TYR A 30 -3.98 -5.93 11.31
C TYR A 30 -2.88 -6.69 12.03
N ALA A 31 -1.89 -7.19 11.29
CA ALA A 31 -0.76 -7.91 11.86
C ALA A 31 0.03 -7.04 12.84
N ALA A 32 0.22 -5.76 12.55
CA ALA A 32 0.94 -4.84 13.41
C ALA A 32 0.22 -4.64 14.76
N VAL A 33 -1.11 -4.55 14.75
CA VAL A 33 -1.92 -4.45 15.98
C VAL A 33 -1.95 -5.77 16.73
N GLU A 34 -2.12 -6.89 16.04
CA GLU A 34 -2.17 -8.23 16.64
C GLU A 34 -0.85 -8.62 17.30
N GLN A 35 0.28 -8.23 16.70
CA GLN A 35 1.63 -8.54 17.19
C GLN A 35 2.19 -7.45 18.12
N ALA A 36 1.41 -6.39 18.39
CA ALA A 36 1.87 -5.30 19.24
C ALA A 36 2.13 -5.81 20.67
N PRO A 37 3.25 -5.41 21.30
CA PRO A 37 3.51 -5.73 22.70
C PRO A 37 2.40 -5.16 23.60
N SER A 38 1.97 -5.91 24.61
CA SER A 38 0.97 -5.44 25.56
C SER A 38 1.53 -4.30 26.43
N SER A 39 0.75 -3.22 26.54
CA SER A 39 1.08 -2.05 27.37
C SER A 39 1.03 -2.31 28.86
N GLU A 40 0.45 -3.43 29.30
CA GLU A 40 0.41 -3.82 30.72
C GLU A 40 1.74 -4.39 31.21
N VAL A 41 2.55 -4.94 30.30
CA VAL A 41 3.78 -5.69 30.63
C VAL A 41 5.02 -5.17 29.91
N THR A 42 4.87 -4.18 29.04
CA THR A 42 5.95 -3.65 28.19
C THR A 42 6.11 -2.16 28.41
N GLU A 43 7.36 -1.69 28.53
CA GLU A 43 7.67 -0.27 28.65
C GLU A 43 7.24 0.51 27.39
N GLN A 44 6.77 1.75 27.61
CA GLN A 44 6.25 2.59 26.53
C GLN A 44 7.28 2.84 25.42
N ASP A 45 8.57 2.94 25.76
CA ASP A 45 9.65 3.18 24.80
C ASP A 45 9.85 2.00 23.83
N ILE A 46 9.64 0.78 24.32
CA ILE A 46 9.70 -0.44 23.50
C ILE A 46 8.50 -0.49 22.54
N ILE A 47 7.30 -0.11 23.03
CA ILE A 47 6.09 -0.03 22.21
C ILE A 47 6.24 1.04 21.12
N ASN A 48 6.75 2.22 21.47
CA ASN A 48 7.03 3.29 20.52
C ASN A 48 8.02 2.83 19.44
N ARG A 49 9.09 2.14 19.84
CA ARG A 49 10.08 1.60 18.90
C ARG A 49 9.50 0.51 17.99
N TYR A 50 8.59 -0.32 18.50
CA TYR A 50 7.88 -1.31 17.71
C TYR A 50 7.06 -0.63 16.59
N TYR A 51 6.25 0.37 16.94
CA TYR A 51 5.46 1.11 15.95
C TYR A 51 6.31 1.93 14.99
N ALA A 52 7.40 2.56 15.45
CA ALA A 52 8.32 3.28 14.57
C ALA A 52 8.95 2.36 13.51
N ARG A 53 9.28 1.12 13.87
CA ARG A 53 9.77 0.12 12.92
C ARG A 53 8.68 -0.31 11.93
N PHE A 54 7.45 -0.49 12.42
CA PHE A 54 6.31 -0.79 11.56
C PHE A 54 6.06 0.35 10.57
N ASP A 55 6.05 1.60 11.02
CA ASP A 55 5.86 2.78 10.18
C ASP A 55 6.89 2.82 9.05
N GLU A 56 8.17 2.63 9.37
CA GLU A 56 9.24 2.61 8.37
C GLU A 56 9.04 1.49 7.33
N GLN A 57 8.59 0.30 7.76
CA GLN A 57 8.26 -0.80 6.85
C GLN A 57 7.03 -0.48 6.00
N PHE A 58 5.98 0.07 6.61
CA PHE A 58 4.72 0.40 5.95
C PHE A 58 4.91 1.50 4.92
N PHE A 59 5.62 2.59 5.26
CA PHE A 59 5.90 3.67 4.32
C PHE A 59 6.78 3.22 3.15
N ARG A 60 7.73 2.31 3.35
CA ARG A 60 8.47 1.70 2.22
C ARG A 60 7.56 0.96 1.25
N VAL A 61 6.51 0.29 1.75
CA VAL A 61 5.50 -0.35 0.90
C VAL A 61 4.65 0.71 0.19
N CYS A 62 4.21 1.75 0.89
CA CYS A 62 3.49 2.87 0.28
C CYS A 62 4.27 3.52 -0.87
N ASP A 63 5.56 3.80 -0.67
CA ASP A 63 6.43 4.41 -1.68
C ASP A 63 6.58 3.51 -2.90
N LYS A 64 6.76 2.20 -2.68
CA LYS A 64 6.84 1.21 -3.76
C LYS A 64 5.53 1.14 -4.56
N GLU A 65 4.39 1.11 -3.88
CA GLU A 65 3.07 1.07 -4.52
C GLU A 65 2.79 2.37 -5.28
N LEU A 66 3.16 3.52 -4.71
CA LEU A 66 3.05 4.82 -5.36
C LEU A 66 3.94 4.90 -6.61
N ALA A 67 5.20 4.47 -6.53
CA ALA A 67 6.12 4.45 -7.66
C ALA A 67 5.63 3.53 -8.79
N LYS A 68 5.07 2.36 -8.45
CA LYS A 68 4.44 1.44 -9.40
C LYS A 68 3.29 2.11 -10.15
N ILE A 69 2.37 2.71 -9.41
CA ILE A 69 1.19 3.40 -9.96
C ILE A 69 1.64 4.56 -10.85
N ASN A 70 2.55 5.41 -10.35
CA ASN A 70 3.07 6.54 -11.12
C ASN A 70 3.76 6.08 -12.40
N THR A 71 4.59 5.04 -12.35
CA THR A 71 5.28 4.50 -13.54
C THR A 71 4.28 3.99 -14.58
N PHE A 72 3.24 3.27 -14.14
CA PHE A 72 2.18 2.80 -15.02
C PHE A 72 1.38 3.96 -15.66
N PHE A 73 0.98 4.94 -14.86
CA PHE A 73 0.23 6.11 -15.34
C PHE A 73 1.08 6.99 -16.26
N SER A 74 2.33 7.27 -15.91
CA SER A 74 3.26 8.01 -16.78
C SER A 74 3.50 7.28 -18.09
N GLY A 75 3.61 5.94 -18.09
CA GLY A 75 3.70 5.15 -19.32
C GLY A 75 2.41 5.14 -20.16
N LYS A 76 1.24 5.31 -19.51
CA LYS A 76 -0.05 5.47 -20.20
C LYS A 76 -0.31 6.88 -20.71
N LEU A 77 0.24 7.89 -20.04
CA LEU A 77 0.13 9.31 -20.39
C LEU A 77 1.25 9.76 -21.34
N ALA A 78 2.38 9.03 -21.40
CA ALA A 78 3.40 9.18 -22.42
C ALA A 78 2.71 8.93 -23.77
N PRO A 79 2.54 9.98 -24.57
CA PRO A 79 1.41 10.09 -25.47
C PRO A 79 1.41 9.04 -26.58
N SER A 80 0.21 8.65 -26.98
CA SER A 80 -0.16 8.46 -28.38
C SER A 80 0.09 9.76 -29.18
N SER A 81 1.35 10.22 -29.22
CA SER A 81 1.86 11.37 -29.99
C SER A 81 2.49 10.94 -31.31
N ASP A 82 2.65 9.63 -31.53
CA ASP A 82 3.27 9.07 -32.73
C ASP A 82 2.24 8.60 -33.78
N ILE A 83 1.08 9.28 -33.86
CA ILE A 83 0.12 9.13 -34.96
C ILE A 83 -0.31 10.52 -35.44
N SER A 84 0.63 11.30 -35.94
CA SER A 84 0.42 12.48 -36.78
C SER A 84 1.73 12.85 -37.47
N ASP A 85 2.21 11.99 -38.36
CA ASP A 85 3.07 12.35 -39.50
C ASP A 85 2.82 11.36 -40.64
#